data_AF-A0A1Z1MQN3-F1
#
_entry.id   AF-A0A1Z1MQN3-F1
#
_cell.length_a   1.000
_cell.length_b   1.000
_cell.length_c   1.000
_cell.angle_alpha   90.00
_cell.angle_beta   90.00
_cell.angle_gamma   90.00
#
_symmetry.space_group_name_H-M   'P 1'
#
loop_
_entity.id
_entity.type
_entity.pdbx_description
1 polymer ?
#
loop_
_entity_poly.entity_id
_entity_poly.type
_entity_poly.pdbx_seq_one_letter_code
_entity_poly.pdbx_strand_id
1 'polypeptide(L)'
;MNKIINIKKKIDLLLISLEALHINKSYKKLNTNNYKHIEKESPIIQLQKISTTKQYKTIYIIIDLIKYIKLLQILVKQKTFSKLIRKLFSNYKRSVQPNNIKQYIKKFTYIYSIKHNYYNNYKSIKYIYKIKINEVKIISIINLYILYKSTNKFGIYFLIKYIFS
;
A
#
# COMPACT_ATOMS: atom_id res chain seq x y z
N MET A 1 -19.46 -5.51 14.07
CA MET A 1 -18.05 -5.11 14.32
C MET A 1 -17.04 -5.73 13.35
N ASN A 2 -17.13 -7.03 13.02
CA ASN A 2 -16.13 -7.70 12.17
C ASN A 2 -15.93 -7.12 10.76
N LYS A 3 -17.00 -6.62 10.10
CA LYS A 3 -16.90 -6.00 8.75
C LYS A 3 -16.06 -4.71 8.75
N ILE A 4 -16.23 -3.84 9.74
CA ILE A 4 -15.48 -2.58 9.85
C ILE A 4 -13.99 -2.85 10.10
N ILE A 5 -13.70 -3.82 10.96
CA ILE A 5 -12.32 -4.28 11.22
C ILE A 5 -11.68 -4.81 9.93
N ASN A 6 -12.43 -5.56 9.11
CA ASN A 6 -11.95 -6.08 7.84
C ASN A 6 -11.67 -4.96 6.80
N ILE A 7 -12.58 -3.99 6.69
CA ILE A 7 -12.42 -2.80 5.84
C ILE A 7 -11.15 -2.03 6.22
N LYS A 8 -10.94 -1.79 7.52
CA LYS A 8 -9.75 -1.08 8.02
C LYS A 8 -8.47 -1.84 7.68
N LYS A 9 -8.44 -3.16 7.89
CA LYS A 9 -7.29 -4.00 7.51
C LYS A 9 -6.97 -3.89 6.02
N LYS A 10 -7.97 -3.94 5.14
CA LYS A 10 -7.77 -3.79 3.69
C LYS A 10 -7.18 -2.43 3.31
N ILE A 11 -7.64 -1.39 3.97
CA ILE A 11 -7.14 -0.01 3.80
C ILE A 11 -5.70 0.12 4.27
N ASP A 12 -5.36 -0.44 5.42
CA ASP A 12 -4.01 -0.43 5.96
C ASP A 12 -3.03 -1.17 5.03
N LEU A 13 -3.44 -2.32 4.48
CA LEU A 13 -2.65 -3.07 3.50
C LEU A 13 -2.43 -2.30 2.19
N LEU A 14 -3.45 -1.57 1.72
CA LEU A 14 -3.31 -0.67 0.57
C LEU A 14 -2.35 0.49 0.88
N LEU A 15 -2.37 1.03 2.10
CA LEU A 15 -1.43 2.08 2.52
C LEU A 15 0.01 1.59 2.55
N ILE A 16 0.24 0.43 3.13
CA ILE A 16 1.55 -0.23 3.14
C ILE A 16 2.05 -0.42 1.70
N SER A 17 1.16 -0.75 0.75
CA SER A 17 1.51 -0.86 -0.67
C SER A 17 1.93 0.48 -1.28
N LEU A 18 1.21 1.56 -0.99
CA LEU A 18 1.54 2.90 -1.46
C LEU A 18 2.85 3.41 -0.87
N GLU A 19 3.08 3.20 0.43
CA GLU A 19 4.33 3.51 1.11
C GLU A 19 5.50 2.72 0.49
N ALA A 20 5.35 1.41 0.30
CA ALA A 20 6.36 0.59 -0.34
C ALA A 20 6.69 1.08 -1.76
N LEU A 21 5.70 1.47 -2.56
CA LEU A 21 5.88 2.06 -3.89
C LEU A 21 6.61 3.41 -3.82
N HIS A 22 6.25 4.27 -2.86
CA HIS A 22 6.88 5.57 -2.66
C HIS A 22 8.36 5.43 -2.31
N ILE A 23 8.70 4.60 -1.34
CA ILE A 23 10.11 4.38 -0.95
C ILE A 23 10.87 3.67 -2.09
N ASN A 24 10.22 2.82 -2.89
CA ASN A 24 10.85 2.21 -4.08
C ASN A 24 11.13 3.26 -5.18
N LYS A 25 10.27 4.27 -5.33
CA LYS A 25 10.48 5.41 -6.23
C LYS A 25 11.60 6.33 -5.73
N SER A 26 11.61 6.67 -4.43
CA SER A 26 12.62 7.57 -3.85
C SER A 26 14.02 6.97 -3.94
N TYR A 27 14.20 5.67 -3.72
CA TYR A 27 15.52 5.01 -3.84
C TYR A 27 16.13 5.12 -5.24
N LYS A 28 15.31 5.20 -6.30
CA LYS A 28 15.82 5.44 -7.67
C LYS A 28 16.23 6.88 -7.93
N LYS A 29 15.67 7.84 -7.20
CA LYS A 29 16.05 9.26 -7.26
C LYS A 29 17.28 9.58 -6.39
N LEU A 30 17.53 8.81 -5.34
CA LEU A 30 18.68 9.03 -4.44
C LEU A 30 20.03 8.71 -5.09
N ASN A 31 20.04 7.96 -6.21
CA ASN A 31 21.23 7.81 -7.06
C ASN A 31 21.51 9.02 -7.97
N THR A 32 20.69 10.07 -7.90
CA THR A 32 20.87 11.32 -8.64
C THR A 32 20.82 12.51 -7.66
N ASN A 33 21.93 12.74 -6.97
CA ASN A 33 22.48 13.95 -6.32
C ASN A 33 21.63 15.16 -5.88
N ASN A 34 20.30 15.13 -5.74
CA ASN A 34 19.54 16.30 -5.30
C ASN A 34 18.59 15.98 -4.13
N TYR A 35 19.18 16.00 -2.93
CA TYR A 35 18.49 15.94 -1.63
C TYR A 35 17.93 17.30 -1.22
N LYS A 36 16.97 17.85 -1.96
CA LYS A 36 16.15 18.96 -1.45
C LYS A 36 14.71 18.78 -1.92
N HIS A 37 13.78 18.88 -0.97
CA HIS A 37 12.31 18.80 -1.10
C HIS A 37 11.65 17.42 -0.95
N ILE A 38 11.46 16.99 0.30
CA ILE A 38 10.32 16.14 0.69
C ILE A 38 9.68 16.73 1.97
N GLU A 39 9.24 17.99 1.92
CA GLU A 39 8.59 18.65 3.07
C GLU A 39 7.18 19.20 2.76
N LYS A 40 6.68 19.06 1.53
CA LYS A 40 5.23 19.19 1.32
C LYS A 40 4.60 17.91 1.79
N GLU A 41 3.66 17.99 2.74
CA GLU A 41 2.92 16.85 3.29
C GLU A 41 2.59 15.86 2.18
N SER A 42 3.32 14.74 2.13
CA SER A 42 3.09 13.74 1.11
C SER A 42 1.63 13.30 1.23
N PRO A 43 0.87 13.19 0.13
CA PRO A 43 -0.50 12.66 0.17
C PRO A 43 -0.60 11.29 0.88
N ILE A 44 0.52 10.58 1.02
CA ILE A 44 0.66 9.37 1.85
C ILE A 44 0.59 9.67 3.35
N ILE A 45 1.22 10.75 3.83
CA ILE A 45 1.15 11.20 5.23
C ILE A 45 -0.29 11.63 5.56
N GLN A 46 -0.98 12.32 4.65
CA GLN A 46 -2.38 12.68 4.83
C GLN A 46 -3.28 11.45 4.91
N LEU A 47 -3.04 10.44 4.06
CA LEU A 47 -3.74 9.16 4.16
C LEU A 47 -3.47 8.40 5.46
N GLN A 48 -2.24 8.46 5.98
CA GLN A 48 -1.90 7.86 7.27
C GLN A 48 -2.69 8.51 8.42
N LYS A 49 -2.77 9.85 8.44
CA LYS A 49 -3.56 10.61 9.42
C LYS A 49 -5.04 10.19 9.42
N ILE A 50 -5.62 9.97 8.23
CA ILE A 50 -7.02 9.51 8.08
C ILE A 50 -7.21 8.05 8.55
N SER A 51 -6.20 7.19 8.41
CA SER A 51 -6.28 5.79 8.86
C SER A 51 -6.16 5.61 10.38
N THR A 52 -5.53 6.58 11.07
CA THR A 52 -5.25 6.52 12.52
C THR A 52 -6.27 7.27 13.38
N THR A 53 -7.21 8.02 12.80
CA THR A 53 -8.27 8.70 13.55
C THR A 53 -9.15 7.69 14.29
N LYS A 54 -9.07 7.70 15.63
CA LYS A 54 -9.82 6.82 16.54
C LYS A 54 -11.30 7.23 16.70
N GLN A 55 -11.92 7.91 15.74
CA GLN A 55 -13.27 8.46 15.97
C GLN A 55 -14.35 7.40 15.75
N TYR A 56 -14.89 6.90 16.87
CA TYR A 56 -15.84 5.77 17.00
C TYR A 56 -17.29 6.08 16.58
N LYS A 57 -17.54 7.08 15.73
CA LYS A 57 -18.90 7.37 15.23
C LYS A 57 -19.03 6.93 13.77
N THR A 58 -20.06 6.13 13.47
CA THR A 58 -20.29 5.43 12.20
C THR A 58 -20.30 6.36 10.97
N ILE A 59 -20.84 7.57 11.12
CA ILE A 59 -20.88 8.59 10.05
C ILE A 59 -19.47 9.11 9.70
N TYR A 60 -18.62 9.31 10.70
CA TYR A 60 -17.24 9.78 10.50
C TYR A 60 -16.38 8.73 9.81
N ILE A 61 -16.65 7.43 10.07
CA ILE A 61 -16.00 6.32 9.36
C ILE A 61 -16.29 6.38 7.86
N ILE A 62 -17.53 6.66 7.45
CA ILE A 62 -17.90 6.76 6.03
C ILE A 62 -17.23 7.98 5.38
N ILE A 63 -17.21 9.12 6.06
CA ILE A 63 -16.56 10.34 5.56
C ILE A 63 -15.05 10.12 5.37
N ASP A 64 -14.40 9.50 6.35
CA ASP A 64 -12.96 9.18 6.29
C ASP A 64 -12.66 8.16 5.19
N LEU A 65 -13.55 7.18 4.96
CA LEU A 65 -13.47 6.24 3.83
C LEU A 65 -13.55 6.95 2.48
N ILE A 66 -14.48 7.89 2.31
CA ILE A 66 -14.63 8.65 1.06
C ILE A 66 -13.38 9.51 0.82
N LYS A 67 -12.87 10.20 1.86
CA LYS A 67 -11.62 10.97 1.79
C LYS A 67 -10.44 10.09 1.41
N TYR A 68 -10.34 8.90 2.01
CA TYR A 68 -9.32 7.91 1.70
C TYR A 68 -9.37 7.49 0.23
N ILE A 69 -10.54 7.07 -0.26
CA ILE A 69 -10.75 6.63 -1.65
C ILE A 69 -10.35 7.75 -2.62
N LYS A 70 -10.77 8.99 -2.33
CA LYS A 70 -10.46 10.17 -3.15
C LYS A 70 -8.95 10.43 -3.22
N LEU A 71 -8.26 10.44 -2.08
CA LEU A 71 -6.82 10.67 -2.01
C LEU A 71 -6.03 9.53 -2.68
N LEU A 72 -6.46 8.29 -2.51
CA LEU A 72 -5.87 7.13 -3.19
C LEU A 72 -6.02 7.26 -4.71
N GLN A 73 -7.21 7.66 -5.18
CA GLN A 73 -7.44 7.88 -6.60
C GLN A 73 -6.53 8.97 -7.17
N ILE A 74 -6.35 10.08 -6.44
CA ILE A 74 -5.44 11.17 -6.82
C ILE A 74 -4.01 10.63 -6.96
N LEU A 75 -3.53 9.89 -5.95
CA LEU A 75 -2.19 9.31 -5.93
C LEU A 75 -1.94 8.34 -7.09
N VAL A 76 -2.85 7.39 -7.29
CA VAL A 76 -2.69 6.33 -8.29
C VAL A 76 -2.80 6.88 -9.71
N LYS A 77 -3.58 7.95 -9.92
CA LYS A 77 -3.66 8.66 -11.21
C LYS A 77 -2.42 9.51 -11.52
N GLN A 78 -1.57 9.82 -10.54
CA GLN A 78 -0.33 10.53 -10.83
C GLN A 78 0.50 9.74 -11.85
N LYS A 79 0.87 10.39 -12.97
CA LYS A 79 1.60 9.77 -14.10
C LYS A 79 2.82 8.97 -13.67
N THR A 80 3.50 9.41 -12.61
CA THR A 80 4.69 8.72 -12.08
C THR A 80 4.34 7.44 -11.32
N PHE A 81 3.31 7.47 -10.47
CA PHE A 81 2.83 6.28 -9.75
C PHE A 81 2.20 5.27 -10.70
N SER A 82 1.35 5.72 -11.63
CA SER A 82 0.71 4.83 -12.59
C SER A 82 1.74 4.11 -13.48
N LYS A 83 2.77 4.82 -13.98
CA LYS A 83 3.88 4.20 -14.71
C LYS A 83 4.65 3.18 -13.87
N LEU A 84 4.95 3.50 -12.60
CA LEU A 84 5.65 2.60 -11.68
C LEU A 84 4.84 1.31 -11.44
N ILE A 85 3.56 1.45 -11.13
CA ILE A 85 2.64 0.33 -10.88
C ILE A 85 2.53 -0.56 -12.13
N ARG A 86 2.31 0.04 -13.31
CA ARG A 86 2.25 -0.69 -14.59
C ARG A 86 3.55 -1.46 -14.87
N LYS A 87 4.71 -0.83 -14.64
CA LYS A 87 6.03 -1.47 -14.82
C LYS A 87 6.22 -2.65 -13.87
N LEU A 88 5.93 -2.48 -12.58
CA LEU A 88 6.04 -3.55 -11.60
C LEU A 88 5.10 -4.72 -11.92
N PHE A 89 3.85 -4.44 -12.28
CA PHE A 89 2.88 -5.48 -12.61
C PHE A 89 3.21 -6.22 -13.92
N SER A 90 3.62 -5.48 -14.97
CA SER A 90 4.08 -6.10 -16.23
C SER A 90 5.28 -7.01 -16.01
N ASN A 91 6.20 -6.62 -15.14
CA ASN A 91 7.36 -7.44 -14.81
C ASN A 91 6.95 -8.72 -14.09
N TYR A 92 6.02 -8.62 -13.12
CA TYR A 92 5.47 -9.79 -12.43
C TYR A 92 4.88 -10.81 -13.42
N LYS A 93 4.05 -10.34 -14.36
CA LYS A 93 3.35 -11.20 -15.33
C LYS A 93 4.31 -11.97 -16.24
N ARG A 94 5.48 -11.41 -16.55
CA ARG A 94 6.47 -12.02 -17.44
C ARG A 94 7.36 -13.06 -16.77
N SER A 95 7.14 -13.38 -15.49
CA SER A 95 7.97 -14.29 -14.67
C SER A 95 9.45 -13.89 -14.52
N VAL A 96 9.91 -12.88 -15.24
CA VAL A 96 11.12 -12.13 -14.93
C VAL A 96 10.86 -11.52 -13.55
N GLN A 97 11.64 -11.91 -12.53
CA GLN A 97 11.61 -11.22 -11.23
C GLN A 97 12.68 -10.14 -11.21
N PRO A 98 12.48 -8.97 -11.85
CA PRO A 98 13.48 -7.93 -11.81
C PRO A 98 13.62 -7.42 -10.38
N ASN A 99 14.81 -6.92 -10.05
CA ASN A 99 15.14 -6.36 -8.75
C ASN A 99 14.08 -5.37 -8.22
N ASN A 100 13.42 -4.64 -9.11
CA ASN A 100 12.35 -3.70 -8.77
C ASN A 100 11.15 -4.33 -8.03
N ILE A 101 10.72 -5.54 -8.42
CA ILE A 101 9.57 -6.19 -7.77
C ILE A 101 9.98 -6.87 -6.47
N LYS A 102 11.18 -7.47 -6.43
CA LYS A 102 11.76 -7.99 -5.20
C LYS A 102 11.93 -6.88 -4.15
N GLN A 103 12.39 -5.70 -4.58
CA GLN A 103 12.49 -4.52 -3.72
C GLN A 103 11.13 -4.05 -3.22
N TYR A 104 10.10 -3.99 -4.08
CA TYR A 104 8.74 -3.67 -3.66
C TYR A 104 8.23 -4.65 -2.58
N ILE A 105 8.32 -5.95 -2.84
CA ILE A 105 7.86 -6.99 -1.90
C ILE A 105 8.65 -6.91 -0.58
N LYS A 106 9.98 -6.70 -0.64
CA LYS A 106 10.82 -6.54 0.56
C LYS A 106 10.39 -5.33 1.38
N LYS A 107 10.13 -4.18 0.75
CA LYS A 107 9.67 -2.97 1.44
C LYS A 107 8.26 -3.13 2.01
N PHE A 108 7.34 -3.72 1.25
CA PHE A 108 6.01 -4.07 1.75
C PHE A 108 6.11 -4.95 2.99
N THR A 109 6.87 -6.04 2.91
CA THR A 109 7.05 -7.00 4.00
C THR A 109 7.65 -6.33 5.23
N TYR A 110 8.65 -5.46 5.04
CA TYR A 110 9.27 -4.72 6.13
C TYR A 110 8.28 -3.78 6.83
N ILE A 111 7.57 -2.94 6.07
CA ILE A 111 6.58 -2.00 6.63
C ILE A 111 5.43 -2.76 7.31
N TYR A 112 4.93 -3.81 6.66
CA TYR A 112 3.93 -4.71 7.23
C TYR A 112 4.41 -5.29 8.56
N SER A 113 5.65 -5.82 8.59
CA SER A 113 6.22 -6.42 9.80
C SER A 113 6.43 -5.40 10.91
N ILE A 114 6.84 -4.17 10.63
CA ILE A 114 6.95 -3.12 11.66
C ILE A 114 5.57 -2.75 12.20
N LYS A 115 4.60 -2.50 11.31
CA LYS A 115 3.24 -2.12 11.73
C LYS A 115 2.52 -3.25 12.46
N HIS A 116 2.81 -4.52 12.15
CA HIS A 116 2.23 -5.69 12.82
C HIS A 116 3.02 -6.22 14.03
N ASN A 117 4.35 -6.12 14.06
CA ASN A 117 5.14 -6.47 15.27
C ASN A 117 4.93 -5.45 16.38
N TYR A 118 4.49 -4.23 16.07
CA TYR A 118 3.96 -3.31 17.09
C TYR A 118 2.73 -3.90 17.82
N TYR A 119 2.06 -4.91 17.25
CA TYR A 119 0.94 -5.62 17.90
C TYR A 119 1.31 -6.96 18.53
N ASN A 120 2.43 -7.60 18.14
CA ASN A 120 2.82 -8.92 18.62
C ASN A 120 4.30 -8.95 18.99
N ASN A 121 4.57 -8.85 20.29
CA ASN A 121 5.92 -8.90 20.84
C ASN A 121 6.72 -10.15 20.42
N TYR A 122 7.99 -9.88 20.15
CA TYR A 122 9.15 -10.76 20.03
C TYR A 122 9.05 -12.12 20.75
N LYS A 123 9.25 -13.23 20.00
CA LYS A 123 10.19 -14.33 20.37
C LYS A 123 10.15 -15.60 19.49
N SER A 124 9.19 -15.81 18.60
CA SER A 124 9.06 -17.09 17.84
C SER A 124 8.98 -16.93 16.32
N ILE A 125 9.99 -16.27 15.74
CA ILE A 125 9.89 -15.65 14.41
C ILE A 125 10.29 -16.60 13.26
N LYS A 126 11.33 -17.42 13.36
CA LYS A 126 11.97 -18.00 12.14
C LYS A 126 11.09 -18.94 11.28
N TYR A 127 10.31 -19.85 11.85
CA TYR A 127 9.55 -20.85 11.08
C TYR A 127 8.15 -20.35 10.65
N ILE A 128 7.45 -19.68 11.57
CA ILE A 128 6.17 -19.00 11.31
C ILE A 128 6.37 -17.84 10.31
N TYR A 129 7.52 -17.17 10.32
CA TYR A 129 7.82 -16.15 9.30
C TYR A 129 7.87 -16.74 7.90
N LYS A 130 8.36 -17.96 7.66
CA LYS A 130 8.49 -18.46 6.28
C LYS A 130 7.11 -18.66 5.62
N ILE A 131 6.14 -19.17 6.37
CA ILE A 131 4.74 -19.33 5.94
C ILE A 131 4.06 -17.96 5.84
N LYS A 132 4.21 -17.08 6.86
CA LYS A 132 3.69 -15.71 6.82
C LYS A 132 4.31 -14.84 5.72
N ILE A 133 5.58 -15.06 5.34
CA ILE A 133 6.26 -14.32 4.26
C ILE A 133 5.62 -14.65 2.92
N ASN A 134 5.24 -15.91 2.68
CA ASN A 134 4.54 -16.29 1.45
C ASN A 134 3.14 -15.67 1.39
N GLU A 135 2.39 -15.68 2.49
CA GLU A 135 1.09 -15.01 2.59
C GLU A 135 1.22 -13.49 2.39
N VAL A 136 2.16 -12.84 3.09
CA VAL A 136 2.44 -11.39 2.97
C VAL A 136 2.88 -11.03 1.55
N LYS A 137 3.65 -11.90 0.90
CA LYS A 137 4.01 -11.73 -0.50
C LYS A 137 2.77 -11.80 -1.39
N ILE A 138 1.89 -12.79 -1.23
CA ILE A 138 0.64 -12.90 -2.00
C ILE A 138 -0.21 -11.65 -1.78
N ILE A 139 -0.40 -11.23 -0.53
CA ILE A 139 -1.13 -10.01 -0.16
C ILE A 139 -0.52 -8.78 -0.83
N SER A 140 0.81 -8.66 -0.87
CA SER A 140 1.49 -7.54 -1.54
C SER A 140 1.20 -7.50 -3.05
N ILE A 141 1.15 -8.67 -3.70
CA ILE A 141 0.83 -8.78 -5.13
C ILE A 141 -0.64 -8.47 -5.39
N ILE A 142 -1.56 -8.96 -4.56
CA ILE A 142 -2.99 -8.65 -4.65
C ILE A 142 -3.20 -7.14 -4.54
N ASN A 143 -2.61 -6.49 -3.54
CA ASN A 143 -2.76 -5.04 -3.38
C ASN A 143 -2.11 -4.28 -4.55
N LEU A 144 -0.96 -4.73 -5.05
CA LEU A 144 -0.35 -4.16 -6.26
C LEU A 144 -1.27 -4.29 -7.48
N TYR A 145 -1.97 -5.41 -7.63
CA TYR A 145 -2.96 -5.63 -8.68
C TYR A 145 -4.18 -4.71 -8.54
N ILE A 146 -4.70 -4.52 -7.33
CA ILE A 146 -5.79 -3.57 -7.06
C ILE A 146 -5.36 -2.15 -7.42
N LEU A 147 -4.13 -1.74 -7.06
CA LEU A 147 -3.58 -0.44 -7.46
C LEU A 147 -3.43 -0.34 -8.98
N TYR A 148 -2.99 -1.41 -9.65
CA TYR A 148 -2.89 -1.45 -11.11
C TYR A 148 -4.26 -1.26 -11.78
N LYS A 149 -5.29 -1.99 -11.35
CA LYS A 149 -6.67 -1.81 -11.84
C LYS A 149 -7.21 -0.42 -11.53
N SER A 150 -6.86 0.14 -10.38
CA SER A 150 -7.21 1.50 -9.97
C SER A 150 -6.64 2.60 -10.89
N THR A 151 -5.59 2.31 -11.69
CA THR A 151 -5.07 3.26 -12.69
C THR A 151 -5.94 3.41 -13.94
N ASN A 152 -6.95 2.55 -14.14
CA ASN A 152 -7.79 2.54 -15.34
C ASN A 152 -9.05 3.41 -15.17
N LYS A 153 -9.79 3.65 -16.26
CA LYS A 153 -11.00 4.51 -16.29
C LYS A 153 -12.04 4.09 -15.24
N PHE A 154 -12.26 2.79 -15.05
CA PHE A 154 -13.16 2.20 -14.04
C PHE A 154 -12.44 1.84 -12.73
N GLY A 155 -11.26 2.38 -12.49
CA GLY A 155 -10.39 1.98 -11.39
C GLY A 155 -10.99 2.20 -10.00
N ILE A 156 -11.80 3.26 -9.83
CA ILE A 156 -12.45 3.54 -8.55
C ILE A 156 -13.50 2.49 -8.17
N TYR A 157 -14.20 1.92 -9.16
CA TYR A 157 -15.14 0.83 -8.94
C TYR A 157 -14.43 -0.41 -8.40
N PHE A 158 -13.29 -0.77 -8.98
CA PHE A 158 -12.48 -1.90 -8.49
C PHE A 158 -11.95 -1.67 -7.07
N LEU A 159 -11.54 -0.45 -6.76
CA LEU A 159 -11.08 -0.09 -5.43
C LEU A 159 -12.20 -0.21 -4.39
N ILE A 160 -13.38 0.36 -4.67
CA ILE A 160 -14.56 0.27 -3.80
C ILE A 160 -14.96 -1.19 -3.63
N LYS A 161 -15.09 -1.95 -4.72
CA LYS A 161 -15.43 -3.38 -4.67
C LYS A 161 -14.46 -4.16 -3.80
N TYR A 162 -13.16 -3.91 -3.90
CA TYR A 162 -12.15 -4.57 -3.06
C TYR A 162 -12.30 -4.22 -1.58
N ILE A 163 -12.53 -2.94 -1.24
CA ILE A 163 -12.64 -2.48 0.15
C ILE A 163 -13.89 -3.05 0.82
N PHE A 164 -15.03 -3.13 0.11
CA PHE A 164 -16.33 -3.49 0.68
C PHE A 164 -16.76 -4.96 0.48
N SER A 165 -16.01 -5.75 -0.30
CA SER A 165 -16.19 -7.22 -0.38
C SER A 165 -15.68 -7.94 0.87
#